data_AF-A0AAJ1X9L5-F1
#
_entry.id   AF-A0AAJ1X9L5-F1
#
_cell.length_a   1.000
_cell.length_b   1.000
_cell.length_c   1.000
_cell.angle_alpha   90.00
_cell.angle_beta   90.00
_cell.angle_gamma   90.00
#
_symmetry.space_group_name_H-M   'P 1'
#
loop_
_entity.id
_entity.type
_entity.pdbx_description
1 polymer ?
#
loop_
_entity_poly.entity_id
_entity_poly.type
_entity_poly.pdbx_seq_one_letter_code
_entity_poly.pdbx_strand_id
1 'polypeptide(L)'
;MNEQVKQRFAGIERLYGVGALERLQGSRVAVVGMGGVGSWVVEALARSAVGHLTLIDADDICVSNTNRQLPAMEGNYGRNKAEAMAERCRAINPGIDVDAVQAFLTMSNMAELLDRGFDLVIDACDSFRVKVETIAWCRRRKLPLLTVGAAGGRTDPTLVRIRDVSRTEHDAMLALIRKKLRSEFNFPKNAKRYFGVPAVYSLENVKYPQADGSVCGIRPNLGADAALKLDCGAGLGAATHITGAFAFAAVGKALEMLLEPKKAKTEVTEAYADA
;
A
#
# COMPACT_ATOMS: atom_id res chain seq x y z
N MET A 1 -11.04 -14.77 -22.26
CA MET A 1 -11.59 -14.36 -20.96
C MET A 1 -12.87 -15.14 -20.66
N ASN A 2 -12.94 -15.82 -19.50
CA ASN A 2 -14.07 -16.66 -19.07
C ASN A 2 -15.37 -15.83 -18.95
N GLU A 3 -16.51 -16.37 -19.38
CA GLU A 3 -17.81 -15.67 -19.35
C GLU A 3 -18.25 -15.30 -17.92
N GLN A 4 -17.94 -16.14 -16.92
CA GLN A 4 -18.22 -15.79 -15.52
C GLN A 4 -17.39 -14.60 -15.03
N VAL A 5 -16.16 -14.45 -15.51
CA VAL A 5 -15.30 -13.29 -15.16
C VAL A 5 -15.91 -12.03 -15.76
N LYS A 6 -16.35 -12.06 -17.02
CA LYS A 6 -17.04 -10.93 -17.65
C LYS A 6 -18.28 -10.54 -16.86
N GLN A 7 -19.09 -11.50 -16.43
CA GLN A 7 -20.29 -11.22 -15.63
C GLN A 7 -19.95 -10.58 -14.28
N ARG A 8 -18.99 -11.14 -13.53
CA ARG A 8 -18.54 -10.59 -12.23
C ARG A 8 -18.08 -9.14 -12.35
N PHE A 9 -17.35 -8.81 -13.43
CA PHE A 9 -16.65 -7.53 -13.58
C PHE A 9 -17.18 -6.64 -14.71
N ALA A 10 -18.37 -6.90 -15.23
CA ALA A 10 -18.97 -6.10 -16.29
C ALA A 10 -19.08 -4.61 -15.90
N GLY A 11 -19.26 -4.32 -14.61
CA GLY A 11 -19.24 -2.95 -14.09
C GLY A 11 -17.90 -2.25 -14.25
N ILE A 12 -16.78 -2.97 -14.17
CA ILE A 12 -15.43 -2.43 -14.35
C ILE A 12 -15.24 -1.99 -15.80
N GLU A 13 -15.61 -2.83 -16.77
CA GLU A 13 -15.50 -2.48 -18.19
C GLU A 13 -16.43 -1.31 -18.57
N ARG A 14 -17.65 -1.27 -18.06
CA ARG A 14 -18.56 -0.12 -18.28
C ARG A 14 -18.03 1.18 -17.67
N LEU A 15 -17.27 1.11 -16.57
CA LEU A 15 -16.74 2.28 -15.87
C LEU A 15 -15.43 2.79 -16.50
N TYR A 16 -14.49 1.90 -16.78
CA TYR A 16 -13.13 2.25 -17.24
C TYR A 16 -12.93 2.12 -18.75
N GLY A 17 -13.95 1.65 -19.48
CA GLY A 17 -13.95 1.51 -20.93
C GLY A 17 -13.52 0.13 -21.42
N VAL A 18 -13.81 -0.11 -22.71
CA VAL A 18 -13.53 -1.38 -23.39
C VAL A 18 -12.04 -1.72 -23.31
N GLY A 19 -11.74 -2.96 -22.93
CA GLY A 19 -10.36 -3.45 -22.78
C GLY A 19 -9.71 -3.12 -21.43
N ALA A 20 -10.32 -2.30 -20.58
CA ALA A 20 -9.81 -2.07 -19.22
C ALA A 20 -9.81 -3.37 -18.40
N LEU A 21 -10.89 -4.18 -18.53
CA LEU A 21 -11.00 -5.47 -17.85
C LEU A 21 -9.83 -6.40 -18.23
N GLU A 22 -9.54 -6.54 -19.51
CA GLU A 22 -8.44 -7.39 -19.99
C GLU A 22 -7.08 -6.92 -19.47
N ARG A 23 -6.83 -5.60 -19.46
CA ARG A 23 -5.59 -5.04 -18.91
C ARG A 23 -5.45 -5.31 -17.41
N LEU A 24 -6.52 -5.14 -16.65
CA LEU A 24 -6.51 -5.40 -15.20
C LEU A 24 -6.31 -6.90 -14.92
N GLN A 25 -6.94 -7.78 -15.69
CA GLN A 25 -6.69 -9.23 -15.60
C GLN A 25 -5.23 -9.59 -15.88
N GLY A 26 -4.57 -8.90 -16.82
CA GLY A 26 -3.15 -9.10 -17.11
C GLY A 26 -2.19 -8.43 -16.13
N SER A 27 -2.68 -7.66 -15.16
CA SER A 27 -1.86 -6.86 -14.26
C SER A 27 -1.33 -7.68 -13.07
N ARG A 28 -0.06 -7.46 -12.71
CA ARG A 28 0.61 -8.09 -11.56
C ARG A 28 0.91 -7.05 -10.49
N VAL A 29 0.29 -7.18 -9.31
CA VAL A 29 0.44 -6.22 -8.21
C VAL A 29 0.97 -6.89 -6.95
N ALA A 30 2.03 -6.33 -6.38
CA ALA A 30 2.48 -6.69 -5.04
C ALA A 30 1.90 -5.73 -4.01
N VAL A 31 1.36 -6.24 -2.90
CA VAL A 31 0.88 -5.43 -1.77
C VAL A 31 1.67 -5.82 -0.52
N VAL A 32 2.36 -4.86 0.06
CA VAL A 32 3.19 -5.03 1.26
C VAL A 32 2.39 -4.56 2.48
N GLY A 33 2.14 -5.46 3.42
CA GLY A 33 1.34 -5.22 4.62
C GLY A 33 -0.15 -5.42 4.40
N MET A 34 -0.77 -6.26 5.23
CA MET A 34 -2.18 -6.68 5.25
C MET A 34 -2.94 -6.09 6.46
N GLY A 35 -2.46 -4.96 6.97
CA GLY A 35 -3.04 -4.27 8.12
C GLY A 35 -4.32 -3.47 7.79
N GLY A 36 -4.52 -2.38 8.52
CA GLY A 36 -5.75 -1.58 8.45
C GLY A 36 -6.04 -0.94 7.08
N VAL A 37 -5.02 -0.72 6.25
CA VAL A 37 -5.19 -0.21 4.88
C VAL A 37 -5.04 -1.36 3.88
N GLY A 38 -3.95 -2.12 3.97
CA GLY A 38 -3.60 -3.12 2.96
C GLY A 38 -4.65 -4.21 2.74
N SER A 39 -5.33 -4.67 3.81
CA SER A 39 -6.41 -5.64 3.68
C SER A 39 -7.57 -5.14 2.80
N TRP A 40 -7.93 -3.86 2.91
CA TRP A 40 -8.96 -3.24 2.06
C TRP A 40 -8.45 -2.91 0.66
N VAL A 41 -7.14 -2.64 0.48
CA VAL A 41 -6.52 -2.48 -0.84
C VAL A 41 -6.67 -3.79 -1.63
N VAL A 42 -6.29 -4.91 -1.02
CA VAL A 42 -6.36 -6.24 -1.64
C VAL A 42 -7.80 -6.60 -2.01
N GLU A 43 -8.76 -6.36 -1.11
CA GLU A 43 -10.19 -6.55 -1.38
C GLU A 43 -10.64 -5.75 -2.60
N ALA A 44 -10.29 -4.46 -2.67
CA ALA A 44 -10.71 -3.59 -3.75
C ALA A 44 -10.02 -3.94 -5.08
N LEU A 45 -8.76 -4.38 -5.07
CA LEU A 45 -8.07 -4.88 -6.28
C LEU A 45 -8.71 -6.16 -6.81
N ALA A 46 -9.00 -7.13 -5.93
CA ALA A 46 -9.68 -8.37 -6.31
C ALA A 46 -11.07 -8.10 -6.90
N ARG A 47 -11.81 -7.14 -6.33
CA ARG A 47 -13.11 -6.67 -6.85
C ARG A 47 -13.01 -5.84 -8.12
N SER A 48 -11.81 -5.39 -8.48
CA SER A 48 -11.51 -4.63 -9.70
C SER A 48 -10.90 -5.49 -10.82
N ALA A 49 -10.99 -6.82 -10.69
CA ALA A 49 -10.50 -7.78 -11.68
C ALA A 49 -8.98 -7.81 -11.89
N VAL A 50 -8.18 -7.27 -10.95
CA VAL A 50 -6.73 -7.48 -10.98
C VAL A 50 -6.45 -8.98 -10.94
N GLY A 51 -5.71 -9.49 -11.93
CA GLY A 51 -5.58 -10.93 -12.13
C GLY A 51 -4.48 -11.61 -11.33
N HIS A 52 -3.43 -10.86 -10.95
CA HIS A 52 -2.33 -11.41 -10.16
C HIS A 52 -2.02 -10.52 -8.94
N LEU A 53 -2.07 -11.11 -7.74
CA LEU A 53 -1.70 -10.45 -6.49
C LEU A 53 -0.62 -11.23 -5.74
N THR A 54 0.38 -10.52 -5.24
CA THR A 54 1.31 -11.05 -4.24
C THR A 54 1.13 -10.30 -2.94
N LEU A 55 0.76 -11.00 -1.87
CA LEU A 55 0.45 -10.45 -0.56
C LEU A 55 1.60 -10.74 0.40
N ILE A 56 2.31 -9.71 0.86
CA ILE A 56 3.51 -9.87 1.70
C ILE A 56 3.21 -9.38 3.12
N ASP A 57 2.99 -10.31 4.05
CA ASP A 57 2.80 -10.03 5.48
C ASP A 57 3.04 -11.29 6.33
N ALA A 58 3.79 -11.15 7.42
CA ALA A 58 4.10 -12.24 8.34
C ALA A 58 3.23 -12.27 9.61
N ASP A 59 2.41 -11.23 9.85
CA ASP A 59 1.59 -11.15 11.05
C ASP A 59 0.36 -12.05 10.99
N ASP A 60 -0.05 -12.50 12.18
CA ASP A 60 -1.35 -13.14 12.39
C ASP A 60 -2.44 -12.12 12.73
N ILE A 61 -3.69 -12.52 12.47
CA ILE A 61 -4.88 -11.74 12.79
C ILE A 61 -5.10 -11.74 14.31
N CYS A 62 -5.14 -10.55 14.90
CA CYS A 62 -5.41 -10.36 16.33
C CYS A 62 -6.81 -9.76 16.56
N VAL A 63 -7.43 -10.06 17.71
CA VAL A 63 -8.70 -9.43 18.14
C VAL A 63 -8.59 -7.89 18.17
N SER A 64 -7.43 -7.34 18.50
CA SER A 64 -7.19 -5.89 18.48
C SER A 64 -7.25 -5.26 17.08
N ASN A 65 -7.35 -6.07 16.02
CA ASN A 65 -7.42 -5.62 14.64
C ASN A 65 -8.85 -5.35 14.16
N THR A 66 -9.87 -5.82 14.89
CA THR A 66 -11.30 -5.79 14.53
C THR A 66 -11.83 -4.38 14.21
N ASN A 67 -11.27 -3.33 14.82
CA ASN A 67 -11.70 -1.96 14.58
C ASN A 67 -11.32 -1.40 13.20
N ARG A 68 -10.44 -2.08 12.43
CA ARG A 68 -9.85 -1.50 11.20
C ARG A 68 -9.39 -2.48 10.12
N GLN A 69 -9.21 -3.76 10.41
CA GLN A 69 -8.67 -4.73 9.43
C GLN A 69 -9.78 -5.66 8.94
N LEU A 70 -9.90 -5.80 7.62
CA LEU A 70 -10.96 -6.60 6.99
C LEU A 70 -11.01 -8.08 7.43
N PRO A 71 -9.89 -8.83 7.60
CA PRO A 71 -9.97 -10.25 7.94
C PRO A 71 -10.20 -10.51 9.44
N ALA A 72 -10.20 -9.48 10.28
CA ALA A 72 -10.34 -9.59 11.73
C ALA A 72 -11.80 -9.79 12.16
N MET A 73 -12.22 -11.06 12.13
CA MET A 73 -13.55 -11.51 12.52
C MET A 73 -13.46 -12.85 13.26
N GLU A 74 -14.53 -13.23 13.96
CA GLU A 74 -14.62 -14.51 14.65
C GLU A 74 -14.33 -15.68 13.70
N GLY A 75 -13.57 -16.66 14.17
CA GLY A 75 -13.08 -17.78 13.37
C GLY A 75 -11.80 -17.51 12.55
N ASN A 76 -11.33 -16.26 12.46
CA ASN A 76 -10.08 -15.93 11.75
C ASN A 76 -8.90 -15.55 12.66
N TYR A 77 -9.13 -15.32 13.96
CA TYR A 77 -8.06 -14.94 14.88
C TYR A 77 -6.98 -16.03 14.96
N GLY A 78 -5.71 -15.61 14.95
CA GLY A 78 -4.54 -16.50 14.95
C GLY A 78 -4.13 -17.05 13.58
N ARG A 79 -4.88 -16.76 12.51
CA ARG A 79 -4.47 -17.10 11.14
C ARG A 79 -3.57 -16.01 10.57
N ASN A 80 -2.64 -16.37 9.68
CA ASN A 80 -1.82 -15.40 8.96
C ASN A 80 -2.69 -14.46 8.10
N LYS A 81 -2.41 -13.17 8.16
CA LYS A 81 -3.19 -12.14 7.47
C LYS A 81 -3.16 -12.28 5.95
N ALA A 82 -1.99 -12.58 5.37
CA ALA A 82 -1.82 -12.72 3.92
C ALA A 82 -2.58 -13.95 3.40
N GLU A 83 -2.53 -15.07 4.12
CA GLU A 83 -3.28 -16.28 3.74
C GLU A 83 -4.79 -16.09 3.79
N ALA A 84 -5.30 -15.51 4.89
CA ALA A 84 -6.74 -15.23 5.02
C ALA A 84 -7.24 -14.30 3.91
N MET A 85 -6.45 -13.29 3.54
CA MET A 85 -6.77 -12.42 2.42
C MET A 85 -6.66 -13.10 1.07
N ALA A 86 -5.72 -14.03 0.87
CA ALA A 86 -5.61 -14.80 -0.37
C ALA A 86 -6.79 -15.75 -0.58
N GLU A 87 -7.25 -16.43 0.48
CA GLU A 87 -8.48 -17.23 0.45
C GLU A 87 -9.67 -16.36 0.04
N ARG A 88 -9.81 -15.20 0.69
CA ARG A 88 -10.88 -14.24 0.38
C ARG A 88 -10.83 -13.74 -1.07
N CYS A 89 -9.65 -13.47 -1.61
CA CYS A 89 -9.49 -13.08 -3.01
C CYS A 89 -10.00 -14.17 -3.96
N ARG A 90 -9.65 -15.44 -3.72
CA ARG A 90 -10.11 -16.58 -4.53
C ARG A 90 -11.63 -16.77 -4.43
N ALA A 91 -12.24 -16.48 -3.27
CA ALA A 91 -13.70 -16.48 -3.12
C ALA A 91 -14.39 -15.37 -3.95
N ILE A 92 -13.74 -14.20 -4.11
CA ILE A 92 -14.24 -13.09 -4.93
C ILE A 92 -14.06 -13.38 -6.43
N ASN A 93 -12.87 -13.83 -6.82
CA ASN A 93 -12.49 -14.10 -8.18
C ASN A 93 -11.78 -15.46 -8.27
N PRO A 94 -12.48 -16.57 -8.57
CA PRO A 94 -11.85 -17.89 -8.64
C PRO A 94 -10.71 -18.01 -9.68
N GLY A 95 -10.63 -17.08 -10.63
CA GLY A 95 -9.56 -17.03 -11.63
C GLY A 95 -8.39 -16.11 -11.26
N ILE A 96 -8.37 -15.51 -10.07
CA ILE A 96 -7.26 -14.69 -9.60
C ILE A 96 -6.10 -15.58 -9.17
N ASP A 97 -4.90 -15.26 -9.65
CA ASP A 97 -3.65 -15.84 -9.17
C ASP A 97 -3.18 -15.04 -7.97
N VAL A 98 -3.17 -15.67 -6.79
CA VAL A 98 -2.79 -15.01 -5.54
C VAL A 98 -1.75 -15.82 -4.83
N ASP A 99 -0.64 -15.16 -4.55
CA ASP A 99 0.49 -15.68 -3.80
C ASP A 99 0.54 -15.00 -2.43
N ALA A 100 0.40 -15.78 -1.36
CA ALA A 100 0.51 -15.30 0.01
C ALA A 100 1.92 -15.60 0.54
N VAL A 101 2.71 -14.55 0.76
CA VAL A 101 4.07 -14.63 1.24
C VAL A 101 4.09 -14.26 2.73
N GLN A 102 4.27 -15.27 3.57
CA GLN A 102 4.37 -15.11 5.03
C GLN A 102 5.77 -14.61 5.44
N ALA A 103 6.12 -13.40 5.01
CA ALA A 103 7.40 -12.78 5.33
C ALA A 103 7.26 -11.28 5.55
N PHE A 104 8.08 -10.73 6.45
CA PHE A 104 8.32 -9.30 6.45
C PHE A 104 9.23 -8.93 5.28
N LEU A 105 8.90 -7.84 4.60
CA LEU A 105 9.78 -7.28 3.58
C LEU A 105 10.99 -6.63 4.26
N THR A 106 12.18 -7.01 3.80
CA THR A 106 13.47 -6.54 4.31
C THR A 106 14.43 -6.29 3.15
N MET A 107 15.45 -5.47 3.35
CA MET A 107 16.46 -5.24 2.30
C MET A 107 17.11 -6.53 1.78
N SER A 108 17.25 -7.58 2.60
CA SER A 108 17.85 -8.84 2.18
C SER A 108 16.95 -9.69 1.28
N ASN A 109 15.62 -9.56 1.37
CA ASN A 109 14.68 -10.34 0.56
C ASN A 109 13.94 -9.51 -0.50
N MET A 110 14.18 -8.20 -0.61
CA MET A 110 13.51 -7.35 -1.61
C MET A 110 13.76 -7.80 -3.06
N ALA A 111 14.95 -8.30 -3.38
CA ALA A 111 15.23 -8.81 -4.74
C ALA A 111 14.36 -10.03 -5.04
N GLU A 112 14.37 -11.02 -4.15
CA GLU A 112 13.55 -12.22 -4.28
C GLU A 112 12.06 -11.89 -4.38
N LEU A 113 11.58 -10.99 -3.51
CA LEU A 113 10.14 -10.74 -3.38
C LEU A 113 9.60 -9.71 -4.37
N LEU A 114 10.39 -8.75 -4.84
CA LEU A 114 9.91 -7.65 -5.71
C LEU A 114 10.42 -7.71 -7.16
N ASP A 115 11.52 -8.43 -7.46
CA ASP A 115 12.02 -8.56 -8.84
C ASP A 115 11.27 -9.68 -9.61
N ARG A 116 9.94 -9.75 -9.44
CA ARG A 116 9.04 -10.77 -10.02
C ARG A 116 8.18 -10.25 -11.18
N GLY A 117 8.60 -9.13 -11.78
CA GLY A 117 7.93 -8.52 -12.93
C GLY A 117 6.56 -7.88 -12.61
N PHE A 118 6.42 -7.28 -11.43
CA PHE A 118 5.20 -6.54 -11.08
C PHE A 118 5.02 -5.29 -11.93
N ASP A 119 3.77 -4.98 -12.25
CA ASP A 119 3.37 -3.72 -12.86
C ASP A 119 3.24 -2.60 -11.83
N LEU A 120 2.97 -2.97 -10.57
CA LEU A 120 2.83 -2.03 -9.46
C LEU A 120 3.15 -2.70 -8.13
N VAL A 121 3.84 -1.96 -7.25
CA VAL A 121 3.94 -2.27 -5.82
C VAL A 121 3.07 -1.26 -5.05
N ILE A 122 2.32 -1.75 -4.07
CA ILE A 122 1.57 -0.92 -3.13
C ILE A 122 2.13 -1.16 -1.72
N ASP A 123 2.75 -0.14 -1.16
CA ASP A 123 3.29 -0.14 0.19
C ASP A 123 2.24 0.36 1.19
N ALA A 124 1.66 -0.59 1.93
CA ALA A 124 0.72 -0.37 3.02
C ALA A 124 1.24 -0.91 4.37
N CYS A 125 2.55 -1.15 4.51
CA CYS A 125 3.15 -1.53 5.78
C CYS A 125 3.17 -0.35 6.75
N ASP A 126 3.43 -0.58 8.03
CA ASP A 126 3.51 0.47 9.04
C ASP A 126 4.93 0.71 9.56
N SER A 127 5.89 -0.13 9.17
CA SER A 127 7.30 0.06 9.51
C SER A 127 7.94 1.19 8.70
N PHE A 128 8.34 2.24 9.41
CA PHE A 128 9.06 3.37 8.82
C PHE A 128 10.26 2.96 7.97
N ARG A 129 11.07 2.03 8.48
CA ARG A 129 12.29 1.58 7.80
C ARG A 129 11.97 0.87 6.49
N VAL A 130 11.02 -0.07 6.52
CA VAL A 130 10.59 -0.83 5.34
C VAL A 130 10.05 0.11 4.25
N LYS A 131 9.28 1.15 4.61
CA LYS A 131 8.80 2.14 3.63
C LYS A 131 9.93 2.87 2.92
N VAL A 132 10.91 3.39 3.67
CA VAL A 132 12.06 4.11 3.09
C VAL A 132 12.80 3.20 2.11
N GLU A 133 13.10 1.99 2.56
CA GLU A 133 13.83 0.99 1.78
C GLU A 133 13.06 0.58 0.53
N THR A 134 11.74 0.33 0.62
CA THR A 134 10.88 -0.04 -0.50
C THR A 134 10.80 1.08 -1.54
N ILE A 135 10.62 2.33 -1.10
CA ILE A 135 10.59 3.50 -1.98
C ILE A 135 11.90 3.65 -2.74
N ALA A 136 13.03 3.55 -2.04
CA ALA A 136 14.34 3.64 -2.68
C ALA A 136 14.58 2.49 -3.67
N TRP A 137 14.22 1.27 -3.28
CA TRP A 137 14.37 0.06 -4.09
C TRP A 137 13.61 0.15 -5.41
N CYS A 138 12.30 0.43 -5.32
CA CYS A 138 11.42 0.50 -6.49
C CYS A 138 11.85 1.63 -7.43
N ARG A 139 12.18 2.81 -6.88
CA ARG A 139 12.64 3.96 -7.66
C ARG A 139 13.92 3.68 -8.43
N ARG A 140 14.88 2.94 -7.85
CA ARG A 140 16.13 2.56 -8.54
C ARG A 140 15.87 1.62 -9.71
N ARG A 141 14.87 0.75 -9.59
CA ARG A 141 14.49 -0.25 -10.60
C ARG A 141 13.46 0.24 -11.61
N LYS A 142 12.98 1.47 -11.48
CA LYS A 142 11.84 2.00 -12.24
C LYS A 142 10.59 1.10 -12.10
N LEU A 143 10.48 0.42 -10.96
CA LEU A 143 9.30 -0.35 -10.60
C LEU A 143 8.25 0.63 -10.06
N PRO A 144 7.06 0.74 -10.69
CA PRO A 144 6.03 1.65 -10.19
C PRO A 144 5.64 1.31 -8.76
N LEU A 145 5.51 2.35 -7.93
CA LEU A 145 5.19 2.23 -6.52
C LEU A 145 4.17 3.28 -6.11
N LEU A 146 3.19 2.86 -5.32
CA LEU A 146 2.30 3.70 -4.54
C LEU A 146 2.57 3.43 -3.06
N THR A 147 2.70 4.46 -2.23
CA THR A 147 2.84 4.30 -0.77
C THR A 147 1.65 4.90 -0.03
N VAL A 148 1.43 4.45 1.19
CA VAL A 148 0.38 4.95 2.08
C VAL A 148 1.00 5.52 3.35
N GLY A 149 0.55 6.71 3.74
CA GLY A 149 0.89 7.36 5.01
C GLY A 149 0.15 6.81 6.22
N ALA A 150 0.26 7.50 7.34
CA ALA A 150 -0.37 7.10 8.60
C ALA A 150 -1.86 7.43 8.60
N ALA A 151 -2.71 6.40 8.60
CA ALA A 151 -4.17 6.53 8.68
C ALA A 151 -4.70 6.66 10.12
N GLY A 152 -3.90 6.29 11.13
CA GLY A 152 -4.28 6.36 12.55
C GLY A 152 -4.39 7.80 13.08
N GLY A 153 -5.19 7.98 14.13
CA GLY A 153 -5.45 9.26 14.79
C GLY A 153 -6.27 10.23 13.94
N ARG A 154 -7.07 9.72 13.01
CA ARG A 154 -7.87 10.50 12.07
C ARG A 154 -9.33 10.05 12.13
N THR A 155 -10.24 10.92 11.73
CA THR A 155 -11.70 10.72 11.82
C THR A 155 -12.48 11.26 10.63
N ASP A 156 -11.87 12.07 9.76
CA ASP A 156 -12.53 12.60 8.57
C ASP A 156 -12.00 11.92 7.28
N PRO A 157 -12.75 10.99 6.67
CA PRO A 157 -12.34 10.32 5.45
C PRO A 157 -12.35 11.25 4.23
N THR A 158 -13.06 12.39 4.29
CA THR A 158 -13.18 13.32 3.16
C THR A 158 -11.92 14.16 2.94
N LEU A 159 -10.98 14.13 3.90
CA LEU A 159 -9.69 14.82 3.83
C LEU A 159 -8.56 13.95 3.27
N VAL A 160 -8.85 12.70 2.86
CA VAL A 160 -7.88 11.82 2.19
C VAL A 160 -7.51 12.40 0.81
N ARG A 161 -6.22 12.47 0.52
CA ARG A 161 -5.64 13.03 -0.71
C ARG A 161 -4.52 12.15 -1.23
N ILE A 162 -4.22 12.31 -2.51
CA ILE A 162 -3.10 11.65 -3.19
C ILE A 162 -2.22 12.72 -3.80
N ARG A 163 -0.95 12.74 -3.43
CA ARG A 163 0.07 13.61 -4.04
C ARG A 163 1.39 12.86 -4.10
N ASP A 164 2.36 13.39 -4.82
CA ASP A 164 3.73 12.88 -4.72
C ASP A 164 4.24 12.94 -3.26
N VAL A 165 4.98 11.92 -2.81
CA VAL A 165 5.58 11.83 -1.46
C VAL A 165 6.28 13.13 -1.07
N SER A 166 6.94 13.82 -2.00
CA SER A 166 7.64 15.08 -1.74
C SER A 166 6.73 16.24 -1.32
N ARG A 167 5.42 16.11 -1.52
CA ARG A 167 4.37 17.13 -1.29
C ARG A 167 3.38 16.81 -0.19
N THR A 168 3.53 15.70 0.51
CA THR A 168 2.60 15.36 1.58
C THR A 168 2.87 16.22 2.82
N GLU A 169 1.82 16.43 3.60
CA GLU A 169 1.75 17.32 4.76
C GLU A 169 0.83 16.68 5.81
N HIS A 170 0.82 17.19 7.06
CA HIS A 170 0.03 16.60 8.16
C HIS A 170 0.28 15.10 8.41
N ASP A 171 1.48 14.62 8.06
CA ASP A 171 1.90 13.22 8.24
C ASP A 171 3.38 13.16 8.65
N ALA A 172 3.61 12.83 9.92
CA ALA A 172 4.95 12.79 10.50
C ALA A 172 5.82 11.66 9.91
N MET A 173 5.21 10.50 9.61
CA MET A 173 5.93 9.36 9.04
C MET A 173 6.42 9.71 7.63
N LEU A 174 5.54 10.25 6.79
CA LEU A 174 5.93 10.68 5.44
C LEU A 174 6.93 11.84 5.47
N ALA A 175 6.87 12.74 6.45
CA ALA A 175 7.87 13.78 6.64
C ALA A 175 9.27 13.21 6.96
N LEU A 176 9.35 12.21 7.85
CA LEU A 176 10.59 11.51 8.15
C LEU A 176 11.10 10.71 6.95
N ILE A 177 10.20 10.06 6.19
CA ILE A 177 10.54 9.30 4.98
C ILE A 177 11.17 10.24 3.97
N ARG A 178 10.56 11.39 3.70
CA ARG A 178 11.12 12.42 2.82
C ARG A 178 12.52 12.86 3.25
N LYS A 179 12.73 13.05 4.56
CA LYS A 179 14.03 13.45 5.11
C LYS A 179 15.08 12.38 4.82
N LYS A 180 14.79 11.11 5.11
CA LYS A 180 15.69 9.98 4.88
C LYS A 180 15.99 9.74 3.42
N LEU A 181 14.98 9.78 2.55
CA LEU A 181 15.19 9.62 1.10
C LEU A 181 16.13 10.68 0.52
N ARG A 182 16.07 11.93 1.01
CA ARG A 182 16.98 13.01 0.60
C ARG A 182 18.39 12.88 1.17
N SER A 183 18.53 12.39 2.39
CA SER A 183 19.85 12.28 3.05
C SER A 183 20.62 11.06 2.61
N GLU A 184 19.94 9.93 2.35
CA GLU A 184 20.59 8.62 2.21
C GLU A 184 20.38 7.98 0.83
N PHE A 185 19.35 8.38 0.07
CA PHE A 185 18.97 7.70 -1.19
C PHE A 185 18.97 8.62 -2.41
N ASN A 186 19.65 9.78 -2.34
CA ASN A 186 19.81 10.73 -3.45
C ASN A 186 18.49 11.16 -4.10
N PHE A 187 17.41 11.27 -3.31
CA PHE A 187 16.19 11.90 -3.79
C PHE A 187 16.36 13.43 -3.88
N PRO A 188 15.64 14.10 -4.80
CA PRO A 188 15.80 15.53 -5.01
C PRO A 188 15.63 16.37 -3.73
N LYS A 189 16.64 17.19 -3.43
CA LYS A 189 16.57 18.21 -2.37
C LYS A 189 15.83 19.47 -2.81
N ASN A 190 15.83 19.76 -4.12
CA ASN A 190 15.13 20.91 -4.69
C ASN A 190 13.61 20.77 -4.51
N ALA A 191 13.02 21.71 -3.80
CA ALA A 191 11.58 21.74 -3.52
C ALA A 191 10.71 21.90 -4.78
N LYS A 192 11.23 22.12 -5.98
CA LYS A 192 10.46 22.12 -7.24
C LYS A 192 10.40 20.74 -7.92
N ARG A 193 11.25 19.78 -7.52
CA ARG A 193 11.31 18.44 -8.13
C ARG A 193 10.50 17.43 -7.31
N TYR A 194 9.73 16.60 -8.02
CA TYR A 194 8.98 15.49 -7.46
C TYR A 194 9.85 14.25 -7.25
N PHE A 195 9.41 13.36 -6.36
CA PHE A 195 10.07 12.08 -6.14
C PHE A 195 9.64 11.02 -7.17
N GLY A 196 8.49 11.22 -7.80
CA GLY A 196 7.89 10.28 -8.74
C GLY A 196 7.17 9.13 -8.03
N VAL A 197 6.73 9.32 -6.78
CA VAL A 197 6.09 8.28 -5.97
C VAL A 197 4.80 8.85 -5.38
N PRO A 198 3.62 8.46 -5.88
CA PRO A 198 2.36 8.86 -5.28
C PRO A 198 2.21 8.29 -3.87
N ALA A 199 1.68 9.11 -2.98
CA ALA A 199 1.37 8.79 -1.59
C ALA A 199 -0.05 9.18 -1.24
N VAL A 200 -0.77 8.25 -0.62
CA VAL A 200 -2.05 8.52 0.04
C VAL A 200 -1.79 9.06 1.44
N TYR A 201 -2.42 10.17 1.78
CA TYR A 201 -2.34 10.80 3.10
C TYR A 201 -3.64 11.56 3.38
N SER A 202 -3.78 12.17 4.56
CA SER A 202 -4.92 13.06 4.84
C SER A 202 -4.45 14.43 5.32
N LEU A 203 -5.26 15.46 5.04
CA LEU A 203 -5.06 16.82 5.51
C LEU A 203 -5.49 17.03 6.97
N GLU A 204 -6.14 16.02 7.59
CA GLU A 204 -6.50 16.07 9.01
C GLU A 204 -5.24 15.96 9.89
N ASN A 205 -5.12 16.83 10.90
CA ASN A 205 -4.10 16.66 11.92
C ASN A 205 -4.38 15.40 12.77
N VAL A 206 -3.30 14.73 13.18
CA VAL A 206 -3.39 13.54 14.04
C VAL A 206 -3.94 13.92 15.41
N LYS A 207 -4.92 13.13 15.87
CA LYS A 207 -5.50 13.15 17.21
C LYS A 207 -4.84 12.07 18.07
N TYR A 208 -4.37 12.45 19.25
CA TYR A 208 -3.65 11.61 20.19
C TYR A 208 -4.52 11.35 21.43
N PRO A 209 -4.62 10.09 21.90
CA PRO A 209 -5.23 9.80 23.18
C PRO A 209 -4.37 10.34 24.33
N GLN A 210 -5.04 10.79 25.36
CA GLN A 210 -4.46 11.34 26.58
C GLN A 210 -4.61 10.36 27.74
N ALA A 211 -3.85 10.58 28.83
CA ALA A 211 -3.90 9.71 30.01
C ALA A 211 -5.26 9.72 30.72
N ASP A 212 -6.03 10.79 30.59
CA ASP A 212 -7.39 10.95 31.13
C ASP A 212 -8.47 10.31 30.24
N GLY A 213 -8.08 9.65 29.14
CA GLY A 213 -8.99 9.04 28.17
C GLY A 213 -9.56 10.01 27.13
N SER A 214 -9.30 11.31 27.24
CA SER A 214 -9.66 12.27 26.21
C SER A 214 -8.79 12.11 24.95
N VAL A 215 -9.20 12.73 23.83
CA VAL A 215 -8.45 12.69 22.57
C VAL A 215 -8.35 14.11 22.01
N CYS A 216 -7.13 14.57 21.72
CA CYS A 216 -6.90 15.93 21.22
C CYS A 216 -5.70 16.01 20.26
N GLY A 217 -5.44 17.17 19.66
CA GLY A 217 -4.33 17.38 18.71
C GLY A 217 -2.95 17.53 19.36
N ILE A 218 -2.86 17.47 20.69
CA ILE A 218 -1.60 17.64 21.42
C ILE A 218 -0.94 16.28 21.59
N ARG A 219 0.26 16.14 21.03
CA ARG A 219 1.07 14.94 21.21
C ARG A 219 1.50 14.84 22.69
N PRO A 220 1.25 13.71 23.38
CA PRO A 220 1.68 13.53 24.75
C PRO A 220 3.21 13.61 24.89
N ASN A 221 3.69 14.23 25.97
CA ASN A 221 5.10 14.20 26.37
C ASN A 221 5.44 12.81 26.90
N LEU A 222 5.77 11.91 25.99
CA LEU A 222 6.31 10.59 26.32
C LEU A 222 7.83 10.72 26.52
N GLY A 223 8.37 10.05 27.54
CA GLY A 223 9.82 9.97 27.76
C GLY A 223 10.56 9.43 26.53
N ALA A 224 11.87 9.68 26.44
CA ALA A 224 12.69 9.39 25.26
C ALA A 224 12.48 7.97 24.68
N ASP A 225 12.30 6.97 25.53
CA ASP A 225 12.09 5.56 25.13
C ASP A 225 10.71 5.28 24.52
N ALA A 226 9.68 6.02 24.91
CA ALA A 226 8.33 5.88 24.37
C ALA A 226 8.12 6.74 23.12
N ALA A 227 8.91 7.81 22.93
CA ALA A 227 8.95 8.58 21.70
C ALA A 227 9.57 7.81 20.52
N LEU A 228 10.44 6.84 20.80
CA LEU A 228 11.09 5.95 19.81
C LEU A 228 10.21 4.74 19.42
N LYS A 229 9.24 4.33 20.25
CA LYS A 229 8.20 3.33 19.92
C LYS A 229 7.09 3.92 19.03
N LEU A 230 7.51 4.69 18.03
CA LEU A 230 6.67 5.32 17.00
C LEU A 230 6.22 4.34 15.91
N ASP A 231 6.50 3.05 16.06
CA ASP A 231 5.79 2.02 15.31
C ASP A 231 4.31 2.14 15.65
N CYS A 232 3.45 2.09 14.61
CA CYS A 232 2.01 2.33 14.68
C CYS A 232 1.23 1.43 15.67
N GLY A 233 1.90 0.56 16.43
CA GLY A 233 1.32 -0.37 17.39
C GLY A 233 1.02 0.20 18.79
N ALA A 234 1.55 1.36 19.20
CA ALA A 234 1.55 1.74 20.62
C ALA A 234 0.80 3.02 21.03
N GLY A 235 -0.11 3.59 20.22
CA GLY A 235 -0.91 4.69 20.79
C GLY A 235 -1.90 5.48 19.95
N LEU A 236 -2.06 5.27 18.64
CA LEU A 236 -3.11 5.98 17.90
C LEU A 236 -4.35 5.10 17.75
N GLY A 237 -5.53 5.69 18.02
CA GLY A 237 -6.80 5.09 17.64
C GLY A 237 -6.94 5.02 16.11
N ALA A 238 -7.74 4.10 15.61
CA ALA A 238 -8.03 3.98 14.18
C ALA A 238 -9.45 3.43 13.98
N ALA A 239 -10.01 3.68 12.81
CA ALA A 239 -11.34 3.21 12.46
C ALA A 239 -11.43 2.83 10.98
N THR A 240 -12.20 1.78 10.68
CA THR A 240 -12.38 1.22 9.33
C THR A 240 -12.74 2.26 8.27
N HIS A 241 -13.62 3.23 8.58
CA HIS A 241 -14.04 4.23 7.58
C HIS A 241 -12.87 5.12 7.12
N ILE A 242 -11.84 5.30 7.95
CA ILE A 242 -10.62 6.04 7.57
C ILE A 242 -9.63 5.14 6.85
N THR A 243 -9.30 3.99 7.43
CA THR A 243 -8.29 3.11 6.85
C THR A 243 -8.77 2.53 5.52
N GLY A 244 -10.08 2.26 5.40
CA GLY A 244 -10.76 1.93 4.15
C GLY A 244 -10.78 3.08 3.14
N ALA A 245 -11.01 4.33 3.56
CA ALA A 245 -10.91 5.49 2.66
C ALA A 245 -9.49 5.67 2.10
N PHE A 246 -8.45 5.50 2.92
CA PHE A 246 -7.06 5.45 2.46
C PHE A 246 -6.84 4.34 1.44
N ALA A 247 -7.37 3.14 1.70
CA ALA A 247 -7.24 2.01 0.79
C ALA A 247 -7.97 2.22 -0.55
N PHE A 248 -9.19 2.75 -0.53
CA PHE A 248 -9.95 2.99 -1.76
C PHE A 248 -9.37 4.14 -2.58
N ALA A 249 -8.83 5.17 -1.94
CA ALA A 249 -8.03 6.19 -2.62
C ALA A 249 -6.78 5.56 -3.26
N ALA A 250 -6.07 4.70 -2.52
CA ALA A 250 -4.91 3.99 -3.04
C ALA A 250 -5.25 3.14 -4.27
N VAL A 251 -6.34 2.37 -4.22
CA VAL A 251 -6.80 1.54 -5.35
C VAL A 251 -7.23 2.41 -6.53
N GLY A 252 -7.93 3.51 -6.30
CA GLY A 252 -8.27 4.46 -7.38
C GLY A 252 -7.03 4.92 -8.14
N LYS A 253 -5.96 5.29 -7.43
CA LYS A 253 -4.68 5.65 -8.07
C LYS A 253 -3.98 4.45 -8.71
N ALA A 254 -4.02 3.29 -8.08
CA ALA A 254 -3.43 2.07 -8.62
C ALA A 254 -4.06 1.69 -9.97
N LEU A 255 -5.40 1.73 -10.08
CA LEU A 255 -6.11 1.43 -11.32
C LEU A 255 -5.78 2.46 -12.41
N GLU A 256 -5.67 3.74 -12.08
CA GLU A 256 -5.19 4.77 -13.02
C GLU A 256 -3.81 4.39 -13.58
N MET A 257 -2.86 4.04 -12.70
CA MET A 257 -1.49 3.67 -13.09
C MET A 257 -1.44 2.37 -13.92
N LEU A 258 -2.29 1.38 -13.62
CA LEU A 258 -2.33 0.10 -14.34
C LEU A 258 -3.02 0.22 -15.71
N LEU A 259 -3.95 1.16 -15.87
CA LEU A 259 -4.68 1.38 -17.10
C LEU A 259 -3.97 2.36 -18.06
N GLU A 260 -2.99 3.12 -17.56
CA GLU A 260 -2.10 3.92 -18.39
C GLU A 260 -1.42 3.04 -19.48
N PRO A 261 -1.35 3.50 -20.74
CA PRO A 261 -0.67 2.76 -21.80
C PRO A 261 0.79 2.49 -21.42
N LYS A 262 1.20 1.21 -21.38
CA LYS A 262 2.60 0.85 -21.14
C LYS A 262 3.47 1.50 -22.21
N LYS A 263 4.46 2.30 -21.80
CA LYS A 263 5.51 2.76 -22.72
C LYS A 263 6.24 1.53 -23.25
N ALA A 264 6.42 1.45 -24.57
CA ALA A 264 7.17 0.36 -25.18
C ALA A 264 8.51 0.19 -24.46
N LYS A 265 8.82 -1.02 -24.00
CA LYS A 265 10.16 -1.33 -23.48
C LYS A 265 11.12 -1.15 -24.66
N THR A 266 11.97 -0.14 -24.61
CA THR A 266 13.10 -0.06 -25.54
C THR A 266 14.00 -1.25 -25.20
N GLU A 267 14.03 -2.25 -26.08
CA GLU A 267 15.03 -3.31 -26.00
C GLU A 267 16.39 -2.65 -26.13
N VAL A 268 17.15 -2.65 -25.04
CA VAL A 268 18.56 -2.31 -25.10
C VAL A 268 19.24 -3.56 -25.61
N THR A 269 19.43 -3.65 -26.92
CA THR A 269 20.34 -4.63 -27.51
C THR A 269 21.75 -4.29 -27.03
N GLU A 270 22.31 -5.12 -26.14
CA GLU A 270 23.73 -5.12 -25.81
C GLU A 270 24.52 -5.48 -27.08
N ALA A 271 25.01 -4.46 -27.76
CA ALA A 271 25.87 -4.59 -28.92
C ALA A 271 27.15 -3.78 -28.69
N TYR A 272 27.92 -4.10 -27.64
CA TYR A 272 29.34 -3.71 -27.51
C TYR A 272 30.08 -4.66 -26.57
N ALA A 273 30.55 -5.78 -27.14
CA ALA A 273 31.66 -6.57 -26.62
C ALA A 273 32.35 -7.24 -27.82
N ASP A 274 33.06 -6.44 -28.60
CA ASP A 274 34.23 -6.84 -29.42
C ASP A 274 34.73 -5.60 -30.19
N ALA A 275 35.66 -4.87 -29.56
CA ALA A 275 36.68 -4.00 -30.17
C ALA A 275 37.64 -3.47 -29.09
#